data_AF-A0A559UD44-F1
#
_entry.id   AF-A0A559UD44-F1
#
_cell.length_a   1.000
_cell.length_b   1.000
_cell.length_c   1.000
_cell.angle_alpha   90.00
_cell.angle_beta   90.00
_cell.angle_gamma   90.00
#
_symmetry.space_group_name_H-M   'P 1'
#
loop_
_entity.id
_entity.type
_entity.pdbx_description
1 polymer ?
#
loop_
_entity_poly.entity_id
_entity_poly.type
_entity_poly.pdbx_seq_one_letter_code
_entity_poly.pdbx_strand_id
1 'polypeptide(L)'
;MTALLLFTAVCCAAPVSGAISAIVALQTARQDDGGIADGGTAADIPPRMLTAYKKAVVQVGRYAPKCNGMRWPILAGIAKVESNHAVGRNIAASGDIRPKIYGVLLNGSGQGGNTTAFPDTDNGRWDGTATGERAVGPFQFLPSTWEGNDKDANGDQKADPHNADDAALGAALYLCGNGRDLTRRTQLKAAILQYNHSNEYVANVLGWIDQYTAAAKNPDLKNVSEKVRTVIEAALSQRGVPYSWGGGNAGGPSYGFCCSPSGKSGASIKGFDCSGLTTYAYAKAGISLPRTAAAQAGVGQRIPASLGTSALKPGDLVFFAYAPGHDSTIYHVGIYAGSGQMINAARPGTVVRLDSVSAMSGYAGGARLL
;
A
#
# COMPACT_ATOMS: atom_id res chain seq x y z
N MET A 1 48.25 -62.26 17.63
CA MET A 1 48.66 -62.12 16.22
C MET A 1 49.01 -60.65 16.02
N THR A 2 50.31 -60.34 16.07
CA THR A 2 51.12 -59.96 14.88
C THR A 2 50.61 -58.63 14.32
N ALA A 3 51.25 -57.52 14.69
CA ALA A 3 52.42 -56.97 13.98
C ALA A 3 51.95 -55.86 13.01
N LEU A 4 52.64 -54.75 12.78
CA LEU A 4 53.90 -54.20 13.26
C LEU A 4 54.12 -52.98 12.33
N LEU A 5 54.35 -51.78 12.91
CA LEU A 5 55.29 -50.73 12.43
C LEU A 5 55.02 -50.09 11.04
N LEU A 6 55.44 -48.89 10.66
CA LEU A 6 56.36 -47.80 11.08
C LEU A 6 56.04 -46.64 10.06
N PHE A 7 56.42 -45.37 10.14
CA PHE A 7 57.63 -44.70 10.59
C PHE A 7 57.42 -43.16 10.54
N THR A 8 58.25 -42.46 11.31
CA THR A 8 58.84 -41.12 11.13
C THR A 8 58.01 -39.83 11.25
N ALA A 9 58.43 -39.06 12.25
CA ALA A 9 58.30 -37.61 12.37
C ALA A 9 59.42 -36.86 11.62
N VAL A 10 59.21 -35.56 11.34
CA VAL A 10 60.05 -34.40 11.72
C VAL A 10 60.07 -33.26 10.66
N CYS A 11 59.78 -32.05 11.17
CA CYS A 11 60.12 -30.67 10.73
C CYS A 11 59.49 -30.05 9.46
N CYS A 12 58.74 -28.95 9.63
CA CYS A 12 59.32 -27.59 9.62
C CYS A 12 58.29 -26.49 10.01
N ALA A 13 58.73 -25.60 10.92
CA ALA A 13 58.39 -24.19 11.14
C ALA A 13 56.92 -23.66 11.17
N ALA A 14 56.57 -23.01 12.28
CA ALA A 14 55.38 -22.16 12.53
C ALA A 14 55.60 -20.70 12.05
N PRO A 15 54.73 -19.70 12.35
CA PRO A 15 53.29 -19.66 12.70
C PRO A 15 52.52 -18.76 11.67
N VAL A 16 51.20 -18.52 11.72
CA VAL A 16 50.55 -17.46 12.49
C VAL A 16 49.04 -17.52 12.21
N SER A 17 48.27 -17.56 13.30
CA SER A 17 46.86 -17.14 13.51
C SER A 17 45.76 -17.82 12.68
N GLY A 18 44.72 -18.40 13.27
CA GLY A 18 44.31 -18.44 14.67
C GLY A 18 42.89 -19.02 14.75
N ALA A 19 42.64 -19.74 15.85
CA ALA A 19 41.37 -20.18 16.44
C ALA A 19 40.46 -21.12 15.60
N ILE A 20 40.43 -22.44 15.88
CA ILE A 20 39.75 -23.13 17.02
C ILE A 20 38.22 -22.98 16.88
N SER A 21 37.53 -24.02 16.41
CA SER A 21 36.85 -25.08 17.20
C SER A 21 35.73 -24.48 18.09
N ALA A 22 34.57 -25.08 18.31
CA ALA A 22 33.96 -26.33 17.94
C ALA A 22 32.48 -26.16 18.32
N ILE A 23 31.58 -26.73 17.52
CA ILE A 23 30.52 -27.66 17.92
C ILE A 23 29.92 -27.42 19.32
N VAL A 24 28.62 -27.10 19.38
CA VAL A 24 27.54 -27.92 19.98
C VAL A 24 26.23 -27.11 19.93
N ALA A 25 25.18 -27.77 19.40
CA ALA A 25 23.73 -27.60 19.58
C ALA A 25 23.11 -26.19 19.69
N LEU A 26 22.15 -25.89 18.79
CA LEU A 26 20.95 -25.13 19.15
C LEU A 26 19.75 -25.54 18.28
N GLN A 27 18.83 -26.28 18.89
CA GLN A 27 17.40 -26.08 18.65
C GLN A 27 17.05 -24.63 19.06
N THR A 28 16.02 -24.09 18.38
CA THR A 28 15.33 -22.82 18.66
C THR A 28 16.13 -21.53 18.47
N ALA A 29 15.99 -20.94 17.28
CA ALA A 29 15.91 -19.49 17.07
C ALA A 29 15.17 -19.21 15.74
N ARG A 30 13.85 -19.43 15.72
CA ARG A 30 12.95 -18.53 14.99
C ARG A 30 12.94 -17.26 15.82
N GLN A 31 13.66 -16.21 15.41
CA GLN A 31 13.43 -14.88 15.93
C GLN A 31 13.80 -13.81 14.88
N ASP A 32 12.74 -13.08 14.53
CA ASP A 32 12.71 -11.70 14.07
C ASP A 32 13.25 -11.36 12.67
N ASP A 33 12.69 -12.03 11.68
CA ASP A 33 12.50 -11.48 10.35
C ASP A 33 11.48 -10.32 10.47
N GLY A 34 11.95 -9.08 10.51
CA GLY A 34 11.12 -7.85 10.62
C GLY A 34 10.01 -7.77 9.57
N GLY A 35 8.88 -8.40 9.90
CA GLY A 35 7.85 -8.90 8.99
C GLY A 35 7.49 -8.00 7.82
N ILE A 36 7.76 -8.50 6.62
CA ILE A 36 7.15 -8.06 5.37
C ILE A 36 5.65 -8.27 5.48
N ALA A 37 4.91 -7.18 5.72
CA ALA A 37 3.45 -7.18 5.64
C ALA A 37 3.02 -6.94 4.19
N ASP A 38 2.72 -8.03 3.49
CA ASP A 38 1.84 -8.03 2.32
C ASP A 38 0.46 -7.48 2.71
N GLY A 39 0.26 -6.17 2.55
CA GLY A 39 -1.05 -5.55 2.70
C GLY A 39 -0.96 -4.03 2.77
N GLY A 40 -1.75 -3.32 1.98
CA GLY A 40 -1.80 -1.86 2.03
C GLY A 40 -2.42 -1.21 0.81
N THR A 41 -3.56 -1.71 0.30
CA THR A 41 -4.34 -0.88 -0.62
C THR A 41 -4.93 0.25 0.20
N ALA A 42 -4.64 1.50 -0.14
CA ALA A 42 -5.49 2.62 0.25
C ALA A 42 -6.63 2.70 -0.77
N ALA A 43 -7.85 3.08 -0.34
CA ALA A 43 -9.11 3.05 -1.09
C ALA A 43 -9.11 3.54 -2.56
N ASP A 44 -8.10 4.30 -2.96
CA ASP A 44 -7.96 4.97 -4.24
C ASP A 44 -6.74 4.51 -5.08
N ILE A 45 -5.88 3.64 -4.55
CA ILE A 45 -4.70 3.13 -5.27
C ILE A 45 -5.07 1.84 -6.00
N PRO A 46 -4.96 1.77 -7.35
CA PRO A 46 -5.09 0.51 -8.07
C PRO A 46 -4.15 -0.55 -7.49
N PRO A 47 -4.61 -1.79 -7.21
CA PRO A 47 -3.79 -2.81 -6.56
C PRO A 47 -2.44 -3.03 -7.25
N ARG A 48 -2.41 -2.99 -8.60
CA ARG A 48 -1.18 -3.16 -9.37
C ARG A 48 -0.17 -2.02 -9.18
N MET A 49 -0.62 -0.78 -8.99
CA MET A 49 0.24 0.36 -8.68
C MET A 49 0.81 0.26 -7.27
N LEU A 50 0.00 -0.16 -6.30
CA LEU A 50 0.51 -0.40 -4.96
C LEU A 50 1.63 -1.44 -4.96
N THR A 51 1.44 -2.55 -5.68
CA THR A 51 2.49 -3.57 -5.83
C THR A 51 3.78 -2.96 -6.39
N ALA A 52 3.68 -2.09 -7.40
CA ALA A 52 4.83 -1.37 -7.95
C ALA A 52 5.52 -0.48 -6.89
N TYR A 53 4.76 0.30 -6.11
CA TYR A 53 5.33 1.16 -5.06
C TYR A 53 6.07 0.36 -3.99
N LYS A 54 5.50 -0.76 -3.54
CA LYS A 54 6.12 -1.63 -2.54
C LYS A 54 7.39 -2.29 -3.09
N LYS A 55 7.33 -2.78 -4.33
CA LYS A 55 8.47 -3.37 -5.03
C LYS A 55 9.60 -2.37 -5.21
N ALA A 56 9.29 -1.13 -5.60
CA ALA A 56 10.26 -0.05 -5.71
C ALA A 56 10.99 0.24 -4.39
N VAL A 57 10.27 0.25 -3.25
CA VAL A 57 10.90 0.44 -1.92
C VAL A 57 11.88 -0.67 -1.57
N VAL A 58 11.59 -1.91 -1.97
CA VAL A 58 12.52 -3.04 -1.76
C VAL A 58 13.75 -2.91 -2.67
N GLN A 59 13.55 -2.49 -3.92
CA GLN A 59 14.62 -2.41 -4.91
C GLN A 59 15.50 -1.16 -4.76
N VAL A 60 14.97 -0.04 -4.28
CA VAL A 60 15.69 1.25 -4.22
C VAL A 60 16.97 1.15 -3.41
N GLY A 61 17.00 0.32 -2.35
CA GLY A 61 18.18 0.11 -1.52
C GLY A 61 19.38 -0.47 -2.27
N ARG A 62 19.15 -1.16 -3.40
CA ARG A 62 20.23 -1.69 -4.26
C ARG A 62 20.97 -0.60 -5.02
N TYR A 63 20.27 0.48 -5.38
CA TYR A 63 20.78 1.54 -6.24
C TYR A 63 21.08 2.83 -5.47
N ALA A 64 20.37 3.08 -4.37
CA ALA A 64 20.56 4.23 -3.49
C ALA A 64 20.70 3.77 -2.03
N PRO A 65 21.80 3.07 -1.67
CA PRO A 65 21.97 2.46 -0.33
C PRO A 65 22.07 3.48 0.80
N LYS A 66 22.41 4.75 0.49
CA LYS A 66 22.44 5.86 1.47
C LYS A 66 21.08 6.49 1.70
N CYS A 67 20.05 6.11 0.93
CA CYS A 67 18.70 6.63 1.10
C CYS A 67 18.03 5.97 2.30
N ASN A 68 17.60 6.78 3.26
CA ASN A 68 16.88 6.30 4.44
C ASN A 68 15.40 6.70 4.39
N GLY A 69 14.53 5.84 4.91
CA GLY A 69 13.11 6.17 5.11
C GLY A 69 12.23 6.23 3.87
N MET A 70 12.70 5.74 2.72
CA MET A 70 11.84 5.52 1.55
C MET A 70 10.73 4.52 1.91
N ARG A 71 9.48 4.89 1.62
CA ARG A 71 8.30 4.10 1.98
C ARG A 71 7.22 4.28 0.92
N TRP A 72 6.41 3.25 0.68
CA TRP A 72 5.40 3.28 -0.39
C TRP A 72 4.42 4.47 -0.27
N PRO A 73 4.06 4.99 0.92
CA PRO A 73 3.24 6.20 1.02
C PRO A 73 3.86 7.43 0.36
N ILE A 74 5.20 7.54 0.29
CA ILE A 74 5.88 8.62 -0.41
C ILE A 74 5.59 8.55 -1.91
N LEU A 75 5.79 7.37 -2.52
CA LEU A 75 5.53 7.14 -3.94
C LEU A 75 4.05 7.30 -4.28
N ALA A 76 3.17 6.79 -3.41
CA ALA A 76 1.73 6.98 -3.56
C ALA A 76 1.38 8.48 -3.52
N GLY A 77 1.92 9.26 -2.59
CA GLY A 77 1.65 10.70 -2.50
C GLY A 77 2.00 11.47 -3.77
N ILE A 78 3.14 11.16 -4.41
CA ILE A 78 3.51 11.76 -5.70
C ILE A 78 2.54 11.31 -6.79
N ALA A 79 2.39 10.00 -7.00
CA ALA A 79 1.54 9.47 -8.07
C ALA A 79 0.06 9.88 -7.94
N LYS A 80 -0.41 10.15 -6.71
CA LYS A 80 -1.75 10.69 -6.45
C LYS A 80 -1.95 12.04 -7.10
N VAL A 81 -0.98 12.95 -6.92
CA VAL A 81 -1.04 14.31 -7.47
C VAL A 81 -0.77 14.29 -8.98
N GLU A 82 0.17 13.46 -9.44
CA GLU A 82 0.60 13.44 -10.84
C GLU A 82 -0.40 12.80 -11.80
N SER A 83 -1.01 11.67 -11.42
CA SER A 83 -1.87 10.90 -12.32
C SER A 83 -3.08 10.29 -11.65
N ASN A 84 -3.30 10.61 -10.37
CA ASN A 84 -4.24 9.90 -9.52
C ASN A 84 -3.99 8.37 -9.59
N HIS A 85 -2.73 7.96 -9.47
CA HIS A 85 -2.26 6.57 -9.56
C HIS A 85 -2.65 5.84 -10.85
N ALA A 86 -2.71 6.54 -11.99
CA ALA A 86 -3.19 5.98 -13.26
C ALA A 86 -4.61 5.40 -13.20
N VAL A 87 -5.46 5.87 -12.28
CA VAL A 87 -6.87 5.46 -12.21
C VAL A 87 -7.55 5.69 -13.57
N GLY A 88 -8.34 4.70 -14.01
CA GLY A 88 -9.00 4.72 -15.32
C GLY A 88 -8.16 4.19 -16.47
N ARG A 89 -6.92 3.77 -16.21
CA ARG A 89 -6.08 3.05 -17.19
C ARG A 89 -6.14 1.53 -16.97
N ASN A 90 -5.85 0.78 -18.03
CA ASN A 90 -5.51 -0.64 -17.90
C ASN A 90 -4.04 -0.75 -17.48
N ILE A 91 -3.78 -1.51 -16.41
CA ILE A 91 -2.44 -1.73 -15.89
C ILE A 91 -2.20 -3.24 -15.92
N ALA A 92 -1.38 -3.68 -16.87
CA ALA A 92 -1.11 -5.10 -17.08
C ALA A 92 -0.34 -5.71 -15.91
N ALA A 93 -0.32 -7.04 -15.83
CA ALA A 93 0.51 -7.76 -14.86
C ALA A 93 1.99 -7.39 -14.99
N SER A 94 2.48 -7.22 -16.23
CA SER A 94 3.84 -6.72 -16.56
C SER A 94 4.14 -5.32 -16.03
N GLY A 95 3.11 -4.56 -15.61
CA GLY A 95 3.21 -3.17 -15.21
C GLY A 95 2.85 -2.19 -16.33
N ASP A 96 2.66 -2.64 -17.57
CA ASP A 96 2.39 -1.74 -18.69
C ASP A 96 1.08 -0.99 -18.53
N ILE A 97 1.15 0.34 -18.60
CA ILE A 97 -0.01 1.21 -18.50
C ILE A 97 -0.50 1.56 -19.92
N ARG A 98 -1.79 1.31 -20.17
CA ARG A 98 -2.45 1.62 -21.45
C ARG A 98 -3.83 2.28 -21.25
N PRO A 99 -4.17 3.30 -22.07
CA PRO A 99 -3.25 4.04 -22.94
C PRO A 99 -2.17 4.78 -22.12
N LYS A 100 -1.08 5.15 -22.79
CA LYS A 100 0.04 5.89 -22.17
C LYS A 100 -0.45 7.21 -21.54
N ILE A 101 0.25 7.66 -20.51
CA ILE A 101 -0.09 8.89 -19.78
C ILE A 101 0.86 9.99 -20.23
N TYR A 102 0.30 11.04 -20.82
CA TYR A 102 1.02 12.20 -21.31
C TYR A 102 0.48 13.47 -20.64
N GLY A 103 1.39 14.30 -20.17
CA GLY A 103 1.10 15.65 -19.73
C GLY A 103 0.82 16.59 -20.91
N VAL A 104 0.54 17.85 -20.57
CA VAL A 104 0.45 18.93 -21.55
C VAL A 104 1.82 19.17 -22.20
N LEU A 105 1.81 19.64 -23.45
CA LEU A 105 3.04 20.08 -24.11
C LEU A 105 3.54 21.36 -23.45
N LEU A 106 4.76 21.33 -22.92
CA LEU A 106 5.37 22.45 -22.21
C LEU A 106 6.01 23.45 -23.18
N ASN A 107 5.18 24.26 -23.83
CA ASN A 107 5.57 25.19 -24.89
C ASN A 107 5.54 26.68 -24.48
N GLY A 108 5.30 26.99 -23.20
CA GLY A 108 5.24 28.38 -22.73
C GLY A 108 3.96 29.13 -23.13
N SER A 109 2.88 28.43 -23.51
CA SER A 109 1.61 29.05 -23.95
C SER A 109 0.85 29.85 -22.88
N GLY A 110 1.21 29.71 -21.59
CA GLY A 110 0.53 30.30 -20.44
C GLY A 110 -0.72 29.54 -19.97
N GLN A 111 -1.27 28.62 -20.79
CA GLN A 111 -2.46 27.86 -20.44
C GLN A 111 -2.19 26.91 -19.27
N GLY A 112 -3.02 26.96 -18.22
CA GLY A 112 -2.86 26.08 -17.05
C GLY A 112 -1.54 26.28 -16.30
N GLY A 113 -0.90 27.46 -16.41
CA GLY A 113 0.39 27.73 -15.79
C GLY A 113 1.61 27.26 -16.60
N ASN A 114 1.42 26.86 -17.86
CA ASN A 114 2.48 26.51 -18.80
C ASN A 114 3.26 27.74 -19.28
N THR A 115 4.00 28.40 -18.38
CA THR A 115 4.69 29.67 -18.66
C THR A 115 6.13 29.51 -19.14
N THR A 116 6.69 28.30 -19.02
CA THR A 116 8.06 28.00 -19.43
C THR A 116 8.03 26.97 -20.55
N ALA A 117 8.73 27.27 -21.66
CA ALA A 117 8.93 26.32 -22.73
C ALA A 117 10.10 25.38 -22.38
N PHE A 118 9.87 24.07 -22.53
CA PHE A 118 10.89 23.04 -22.37
C PHE A 118 11.19 22.43 -23.74
N PRO A 119 12.44 22.56 -24.25
CA PRO A 119 12.82 21.96 -25.53
C PRO A 119 12.82 20.44 -25.41
N ASP A 120 12.53 19.76 -26.53
CA ASP A 120 12.61 18.31 -26.64
C ASP A 120 14.00 17.78 -26.23
N THR A 121 14.04 16.71 -25.43
CA THR A 121 15.29 16.09 -24.98
C THR A 121 15.44 14.64 -25.42
N ASP A 122 14.42 14.04 -26.03
CA ASP A 122 14.42 12.60 -26.36
C ASP A 122 13.97 12.28 -27.79
N ASN A 123 13.76 13.30 -28.63
CA ASN A 123 13.30 13.18 -30.01
C ASN A 123 11.97 12.41 -30.11
N GLY A 124 11.08 12.63 -29.14
CA GLY A 124 9.76 12.03 -29.04
C GLY A 124 9.75 10.56 -28.61
N ARG A 125 10.86 10.02 -28.09
CA ARG A 125 10.99 8.61 -27.71
C ARG A 125 9.94 8.21 -26.67
N TRP A 126 9.76 9.02 -25.63
CA TRP A 126 8.86 8.70 -24.52
C TRP A 126 7.52 9.38 -24.63
N ASP A 127 7.47 10.61 -25.16
CA ASP A 127 6.26 11.44 -25.18
C ASP A 127 5.57 11.56 -26.56
N GLY A 128 6.22 11.05 -27.61
CA GLY A 128 5.67 11.02 -28.97
C GLY A 128 5.74 12.34 -29.72
N THR A 129 6.56 13.31 -29.29
CA THR A 129 6.68 14.62 -29.93
C THR A 129 8.13 15.11 -29.98
N ALA A 130 8.56 15.66 -31.12
CA ALA A 130 9.87 16.31 -31.26
C ALA A 130 9.80 17.85 -31.16
N THR A 131 8.62 18.42 -30.85
CA THR A 131 8.40 19.88 -30.86
C THR A 131 8.50 20.52 -29.46
N GLY A 132 8.95 19.78 -28.46
CA GLY A 132 9.00 20.18 -27.05
C GLY A 132 8.65 19.00 -26.13
N GLU A 133 8.78 19.20 -24.82
CA GLU A 133 8.60 18.13 -23.83
C GLU A 133 7.16 17.99 -23.32
N ARG A 134 6.77 16.76 -22.99
CA ARG A 134 5.65 16.45 -22.10
C ARG A 134 6.12 15.58 -20.94
N ALA A 135 5.47 15.75 -19.82
CA ALA A 135 5.57 14.79 -18.73
C ALA A 135 4.99 13.42 -19.14
N VAL A 136 5.65 12.32 -18.75
CA VAL A 136 5.29 10.95 -19.13
C VAL A 136 5.03 10.05 -17.93
N GLY A 137 4.12 9.10 -18.11
CA GLY A 137 3.88 8.02 -17.16
C GLY A 137 3.09 8.41 -15.91
N PRO A 138 2.90 7.46 -14.97
CA PRO A 138 2.10 7.68 -13.76
C PRO A 138 2.72 8.66 -12.76
N PHE A 139 4.02 8.95 -12.93
CA PHE A 139 4.81 9.87 -12.12
C PHE A 139 5.14 11.18 -12.85
N GLN A 140 4.64 11.34 -14.09
CA GLN A 140 4.78 12.58 -14.88
C GLN A 140 6.23 13.08 -14.96
N PHE A 141 7.17 12.18 -15.26
CA PHE A 141 8.56 12.55 -15.50
C PHE A 141 8.70 13.39 -16.75
N LEU A 142 9.53 14.43 -16.71
CA LEU A 142 10.14 14.93 -17.94
C LEU A 142 11.11 13.86 -18.47
N PRO A 143 11.12 13.55 -19.78
CA PRO A 143 12.11 12.66 -20.40
C PRO A 143 13.55 12.88 -19.92
N SER A 144 14.00 14.13 -19.81
CA SER A 144 15.33 14.48 -19.27
C SER A 144 15.55 14.03 -17.81
N THR A 145 14.52 14.13 -16.96
CA THR A 145 14.61 13.63 -15.58
C THR A 145 14.57 12.11 -15.53
N TRP A 146 13.78 11.49 -16.42
CA TRP A 146 13.72 10.04 -16.54
C TRP A 146 15.08 9.44 -16.90
N GLU A 147 15.80 10.02 -17.86
CA GLU A 147 17.13 9.54 -18.30
C GLU A 147 18.14 9.43 -17.14
N GLY A 148 18.09 10.34 -16.15
CA GLY A 148 18.96 10.27 -14.98
C GLY A 148 18.56 9.23 -13.92
N ASN A 149 17.35 8.68 -14.00
CA ASN A 149 16.76 7.86 -12.94
C ASN A 149 16.15 6.54 -13.44
N ASP A 150 16.28 6.22 -14.73
CA ASP A 150 15.67 5.06 -15.36
C ASP A 150 16.25 3.74 -14.83
N LYS A 151 15.39 2.79 -14.50
CA LYS A 151 15.80 1.42 -14.16
C LYS A 151 14.72 0.44 -14.60
N ASP A 152 15.16 -0.69 -15.14
CA ASP A 152 14.29 -1.85 -15.38
C ASP A 152 13.99 -2.52 -14.02
N ALA A 153 12.76 -2.34 -13.55
CA ALA A 153 12.29 -2.86 -12.28
C ALA A 153 11.45 -4.14 -12.46
N ASN A 154 10.86 -4.36 -13.63
CA ASN A 154 10.06 -5.55 -13.93
C ASN A 154 10.88 -6.73 -14.50
N GLY A 155 12.12 -6.49 -14.92
CA GLY A 155 13.08 -7.48 -15.41
C GLY A 155 12.89 -7.85 -16.89
N ASP A 156 12.21 -7.02 -17.67
CA ASP A 156 11.98 -7.26 -19.11
C ASP A 156 13.07 -6.69 -20.02
N GLN A 157 14.18 -6.21 -19.43
CA GLN A 157 15.33 -5.58 -20.08
C GLN A 157 15.05 -4.19 -20.66
N LYS A 158 13.93 -3.56 -20.30
CA LYS A 158 13.57 -2.23 -20.77
C LYS A 158 13.09 -1.34 -19.63
N ALA A 159 13.82 -0.27 -19.34
CA ALA A 159 13.32 0.80 -18.49
C ALA A 159 12.30 1.67 -19.26
N ASP A 160 11.01 1.58 -18.92
CA ASP A 160 9.93 2.33 -19.58
C ASP A 160 9.16 3.22 -18.58
N PRO A 161 9.14 4.56 -18.75
CA PRO A 161 8.41 5.46 -17.85
C PRO A 161 6.88 5.25 -17.90
N HIS A 162 6.36 4.55 -18.91
CA HIS A 162 4.94 4.16 -18.98
C HIS A 162 4.66 2.78 -18.35
N ASN A 163 5.67 2.13 -17.76
CA ASN A 163 5.51 0.95 -16.94
C ASN A 163 5.44 1.32 -15.46
N ALA A 164 4.49 0.74 -14.73
CA ALA A 164 4.25 1.03 -13.32
C ALA A 164 5.46 0.72 -12.42
N ASP A 165 6.15 -0.40 -12.63
CA ASP A 165 7.27 -0.82 -11.77
C ASP A 165 8.48 0.09 -11.98
N ASP A 166 8.84 0.34 -13.24
CA ASP A 166 10.01 1.14 -13.60
C ASP A 166 9.83 2.59 -13.18
N ALA A 167 8.66 3.17 -13.48
CA ALA A 167 8.35 4.55 -13.10
C ALA A 167 8.34 4.72 -11.58
N ALA A 168 7.86 3.73 -10.82
CA ALA A 168 7.89 3.77 -9.36
C ALA A 168 9.33 3.70 -8.81
N LEU A 169 10.19 2.85 -9.37
CA LEU A 169 11.60 2.78 -8.97
C LEU A 169 12.34 4.07 -9.34
N GLY A 170 12.13 4.61 -10.55
CA GLY A 170 12.74 5.88 -10.97
C GLY A 170 12.32 7.03 -10.05
N ALA A 171 11.04 7.09 -9.64
CA ALA A 171 10.57 8.11 -8.69
C ALA A 171 11.21 7.94 -7.32
N ALA A 172 11.40 6.71 -6.86
CA ALA A 172 12.09 6.43 -5.62
C ALA A 172 13.54 6.92 -5.66
N LEU A 173 14.26 6.65 -6.75
CA LEU A 173 15.65 7.08 -6.93
C LEU A 173 15.76 8.60 -6.98
N TYR A 174 14.88 9.25 -7.72
CA TYR A 174 14.90 10.70 -7.86
C TYR A 174 14.65 11.41 -6.51
N LEU A 175 13.69 10.91 -5.73
CA LEU A 175 13.40 11.42 -4.38
C LEU A 175 14.51 11.11 -3.37
N CYS A 176 15.20 9.96 -3.53
CA CYS A 176 16.34 9.60 -2.70
C CYS A 176 17.56 10.50 -2.96
N GLY A 177 17.76 10.93 -4.22
CA GLY A 177 18.91 11.72 -4.64
C GLY A 177 20.24 11.12 -4.17
N ASN A 178 21.15 11.96 -3.68
CA ASN A 178 22.48 11.55 -3.23
C ASN A 178 22.53 10.93 -1.81
N GLY A 179 21.41 10.41 -1.29
CA GLY A 179 21.32 9.78 0.03
C GLY A 179 20.58 10.60 1.08
N ARG A 180 19.38 11.07 0.72
CA ARG A 180 18.48 11.76 1.65
C ARG A 180 17.94 10.80 2.71
N ASP A 181 17.62 11.37 3.86
CA ASP A 181 16.89 10.71 4.94
C ASP A 181 15.44 11.21 4.98
N LEU A 182 14.57 10.48 4.30
CA LEU A 182 13.16 10.79 4.11
C LEU A 182 12.30 10.51 5.35
N THR A 183 12.91 10.04 6.45
CA THR A 183 12.27 10.06 7.77
C THR A 183 12.19 11.48 8.33
N ARG A 184 13.16 12.34 7.97
CA ARG A 184 13.18 13.75 8.38
C ARG A 184 12.28 14.57 7.49
N ARG A 185 11.27 15.20 8.09
CA ARG A 185 10.25 15.98 7.37
C ARG A 185 10.83 17.13 6.53
N THR A 186 11.94 17.73 6.98
CA THR A 186 12.67 18.77 6.24
C THR A 186 13.30 18.24 4.96
N GLN A 187 13.93 17.06 5.01
CA GLN A 187 14.53 16.44 3.83
C GLN A 187 13.50 15.88 2.88
N LEU A 188 12.39 15.33 3.39
CA LEU A 188 11.25 14.90 2.57
C LEU A 188 10.64 16.10 1.82
N LYS A 189 10.42 17.23 2.51
CA LYS A 189 10.00 18.50 1.87
C LYS A 189 10.94 18.90 0.74
N ALA A 190 12.25 18.90 1.00
CA ALA A 190 13.24 19.27 0.01
C ALA A 190 13.33 18.28 -1.17
N ALA A 191 13.03 17.00 -0.97
CA ALA A 191 12.95 16.01 -2.05
C ALA A 191 11.74 16.26 -2.95
N ILE A 192 10.57 16.53 -2.36
CA ILE A 192 9.35 16.82 -3.12
C ILE A 192 9.47 18.17 -3.84
N LEU A 193 10.13 19.15 -3.22
CA LEU A 193 10.38 20.45 -3.87
C LEU A 193 11.35 20.31 -5.06
N GLN A 194 12.35 19.42 -4.97
CA GLN A 194 13.20 19.08 -6.10
C GLN A 194 12.37 18.45 -7.24
N TYR A 195 11.38 17.63 -6.88
CA TYR A 195 10.47 17.00 -7.83
C TYR A 195 9.62 18.03 -8.59
N ASN A 196 9.07 19.00 -7.86
CA ASN A 196 8.34 20.13 -8.42
C ASN A 196 8.52 21.34 -7.48
N HIS A 197 9.06 22.44 -8.01
CA HIS A 197 9.42 23.65 -7.25
C HIS A 197 8.19 24.52 -6.88
N SER A 198 7.09 23.90 -6.46
CA SER A 198 5.88 24.56 -5.96
C SER A 198 5.60 24.19 -4.51
N ASN A 199 5.49 25.20 -3.64
CA ASN A 199 5.12 24.98 -2.23
C ASN A 199 3.71 24.40 -2.09
N GLU A 200 2.78 24.74 -2.98
CA GLU A 200 1.44 24.18 -3.01
C GLU A 200 1.47 22.69 -3.36
N TYR A 201 2.25 22.33 -4.37
CA TYR A 201 2.48 20.94 -4.73
C TYR A 201 3.08 20.15 -3.57
N VAL A 202 4.12 20.70 -2.92
CA VAL A 202 4.74 20.09 -1.74
C VAL A 202 3.70 19.86 -0.63
N ALA A 203 2.88 20.85 -0.32
CA ALA A 203 1.85 20.72 0.71
C ALA A 203 0.81 19.63 0.37
N ASN A 204 0.37 19.58 -0.89
CA ASN A 204 -0.61 18.59 -1.37
C ASN A 204 -0.05 17.17 -1.29
N VAL A 205 1.15 16.93 -1.85
CA VAL A 205 1.83 15.64 -1.79
C VAL A 205 2.04 15.20 -0.34
N LEU A 206 2.55 16.08 0.53
CA LEU A 206 2.76 15.76 1.94
C LEU A 206 1.46 15.37 2.66
N GLY A 207 0.35 16.03 2.34
CA GLY A 207 -0.99 15.67 2.84
C GLY A 207 -1.37 14.24 2.46
N TRP A 208 -1.18 13.86 1.20
CA TRP A 208 -1.42 12.48 0.74
C TRP A 208 -0.45 11.48 1.37
N ILE A 209 0.83 11.82 1.50
CA ILE A 209 1.81 10.97 2.20
C ILE A 209 1.37 10.69 3.63
N ASP A 210 0.89 11.70 4.35
CA ASP A 210 0.44 11.55 5.74
C ASP A 210 -0.82 10.67 5.82
N GLN A 211 -1.78 10.87 4.91
CA GLN A 211 -2.97 10.02 4.81
C GLN A 211 -2.61 8.55 4.53
N TYR A 212 -1.77 8.30 3.53
CA TYR A 212 -1.32 6.93 3.21
C TYR A 212 -0.44 6.35 4.31
N THR A 213 0.37 7.15 4.99
CA THR A 213 1.17 6.68 6.13
C THR A 213 0.27 6.27 7.29
N ALA A 214 -0.80 7.01 7.56
CA ALA A 214 -1.79 6.62 8.56
C ALA A 214 -2.49 5.30 8.17
N ALA A 215 -2.86 5.13 6.90
CA ALA A 215 -3.44 3.89 6.38
C ALA A 215 -2.43 2.70 6.33
N ALA A 216 -1.13 2.99 6.25
CA ALA A 216 -0.09 1.97 6.24
C ALA A 216 0.26 1.45 7.65
N LYS A 217 0.02 2.26 8.70
CA LYS A 217 0.35 1.87 10.06
C LYS A 217 -0.63 0.79 10.52
N ASN A 218 -0.09 -0.34 10.98
CA ASN A 218 -0.89 -1.27 11.76
C ASN A 218 -1.45 -0.53 12.98
N PRO A 219 -2.70 -0.79 13.37
CA PRO A 219 -3.29 -0.19 14.55
C PRO A 219 -2.50 -0.55 15.82
N ASP A 220 -2.38 0.39 16.75
CA ASP A 220 -1.77 0.14 18.06
C ASP A 220 -2.76 -0.62 18.95
N LEU A 221 -2.45 -1.89 19.23
CA LEU A 221 -3.28 -2.81 20.01
C LEU A 221 -2.71 -3.13 21.39
N LYS A 222 -1.73 -2.37 21.88
CA LYS A 222 -1.09 -2.65 23.17
C LYS A 222 -2.07 -2.57 24.34
N ASN A 223 -3.00 -1.61 24.31
CA ASN A 223 -3.90 -1.29 25.41
C ASN A 223 -5.38 -1.63 25.15
N VAL A 224 -5.67 -2.57 24.22
CA VAL A 224 -7.05 -3.03 23.96
C VAL A 224 -7.32 -4.35 24.67
N SER A 225 -8.60 -4.68 24.89
CA SER A 225 -8.99 -5.97 25.46
C SER A 225 -8.62 -7.13 24.51
N GLU A 226 -8.46 -8.33 25.06
CA GLU A 226 -8.10 -9.52 24.27
C GLU A 226 -9.11 -9.78 23.14
N LYS A 227 -10.42 -9.68 23.42
CA LYS A 227 -11.46 -9.84 22.40
C LYS A 227 -11.33 -8.79 21.29
N VAL A 228 -11.08 -7.52 21.63
CA VAL A 228 -10.88 -6.46 20.63
C VAL A 228 -9.66 -6.76 19.77
N ARG A 229 -8.55 -7.18 20.39
CA ARG A 229 -7.34 -7.60 19.68
C ARG A 229 -7.64 -8.74 18.72
N THR A 230 -8.34 -9.79 19.17
CA THR A 230 -8.72 -10.94 18.32
C THR A 230 -9.53 -10.52 17.10
N VAL A 231 -10.53 -9.63 17.26
CA VAL A 231 -11.33 -9.13 16.14
C VAL A 231 -10.45 -8.40 15.12
N ILE A 232 -9.63 -7.46 15.60
CA ILE A 232 -8.80 -6.63 14.71
C ILE A 232 -7.73 -7.48 14.01
N GLU A 233 -7.03 -8.36 14.73
CA GLU A 233 -6.02 -9.25 14.15
C GLU A 233 -6.64 -10.24 13.15
N ALA A 234 -7.81 -10.78 13.45
CA ALA A 234 -8.54 -11.63 12.51
C ALA A 234 -8.86 -10.87 11.21
N ALA A 235 -9.35 -9.63 11.29
CA ALA A 235 -9.62 -8.82 10.10
C ALA A 235 -8.33 -8.45 9.34
N LEU A 236 -7.28 -8.05 10.03
CA LEU A 236 -5.98 -7.72 9.44
C LEU A 236 -5.31 -8.92 8.74
N SER A 237 -5.53 -10.13 9.25
CA SER A 237 -5.04 -11.37 8.63
C SER A 237 -5.63 -11.62 7.25
N GLN A 238 -6.77 -10.99 6.93
CA GLN A 238 -7.44 -11.13 5.65
C GLN A 238 -7.09 -10.02 4.66
N ARG A 239 -6.18 -9.10 4.98
CA ARG A 239 -5.73 -8.06 4.03
C ARG A 239 -5.27 -8.69 2.72
N GLY A 240 -5.67 -8.08 1.61
CA GLY A 240 -5.38 -8.61 0.27
C GLY A 240 -6.37 -9.66 -0.23
N VAL A 241 -7.22 -10.23 0.63
CA VAL A 241 -8.30 -11.13 0.17
C VAL A 241 -9.28 -10.35 -0.71
N PRO A 242 -9.63 -10.85 -1.92
CA PRO A 242 -10.54 -10.16 -2.83
C PRO A 242 -11.91 -9.87 -2.24
N TYR A 243 -12.52 -8.78 -2.70
CA TYR A 243 -13.93 -8.56 -2.50
C TYR A 243 -14.76 -9.59 -3.28
N SER A 244 -15.70 -10.25 -2.62
CA SER A 244 -16.68 -11.14 -3.24
C SER A 244 -18.09 -10.77 -2.80
N TRP A 245 -18.96 -10.38 -3.74
CA TRP A 245 -20.33 -9.97 -3.42
C TRP A 245 -21.12 -11.13 -2.82
N GLY A 246 -21.58 -11.01 -1.57
CA GLY A 246 -22.23 -12.09 -0.84
C GLY A 246 -21.26 -13.09 -0.19
N GLY A 247 -19.96 -12.95 -0.41
CA GLY A 247 -18.93 -13.84 0.11
C GLY A 247 -18.54 -13.54 1.56
N GLY A 248 -18.01 -14.55 2.23
CA GLY A 248 -17.55 -14.47 3.61
C GLY A 248 -18.57 -14.95 4.63
N ASN A 249 -18.09 -15.71 5.63
CA ASN A 249 -18.87 -16.17 6.78
C ASN A 249 -17.96 -16.38 8.00
N ALA A 250 -18.51 -16.85 9.11
CA ALA A 250 -17.76 -17.12 10.35
C ALA A 250 -16.53 -18.03 10.17
N GLY A 251 -16.53 -18.91 9.15
CA GLY A 251 -15.44 -19.82 8.83
C GLY A 251 -14.31 -19.20 7.99
N GLY A 252 -14.57 -18.10 7.26
CA GLY A 252 -13.57 -17.45 6.41
C GLY A 252 -14.10 -16.96 5.06
N PRO A 253 -13.19 -16.71 4.08
CA PRO A 253 -13.56 -16.29 2.74
C PRO A 253 -14.37 -17.39 2.03
N SER A 254 -15.43 -17.00 1.33
CA SER A 254 -16.27 -17.91 0.55
C SER A 254 -16.53 -17.35 -0.84
N TYR A 255 -17.03 -18.19 -1.74
CA TYR A 255 -17.66 -17.68 -2.96
C TYR A 255 -18.93 -16.90 -2.61
N GLY A 256 -19.20 -15.90 -3.43
CA GLY A 256 -20.39 -15.07 -3.34
C GLY A 256 -21.45 -15.51 -4.35
N PHE A 257 -22.29 -14.56 -4.76
CA PHE A 257 -23.30 -14.75 -5.80
C PHE A 257 -23.33 -13.58 -6.78
N CYS A 258 -24.09 -13.70 -7.86
CA CYS A 258 -24.36 -12.59 -8.78
C CYS A 258 -25.72 -11.95 -8.44
N CYS A 259 -25.89 -10.64 -8.48
CA CYS A 259 -24.89 -9.59 -8.76
C CYS A 259 -25.03 -8.44 -7.77
N SER A 260 -23.96 -7.67 -7.58
CA SER A 260 -24.04 -6.38 -6.88
C SER A 260 -24.97 -5.41 -7.62
N PRO A 261 -25.44 -4.32 -6.96
CA PRO A 261 -26.19 -3.26 -7.64
C PRO A 261 -25.49 -2.67 -8.87
N SER A 262 -24.16 -2.73 -8.89
CA SER A 262 -23.30 -2.30 -10.02
C SER A 262 -23.03 -3.41 -11.06
N GLY A 263 -23.74 -4.54 -10.99
CA GLY A 263 -23.64 -5.65 -11.94
C GLY A 263 -22.37 -6.51 -11.82
N LYS A 264 -21.62 -6.42 -10.72
CA LYS A 264 -20.40 -7.23 -10.51
C LYS A 264 -20.74 -8.52 -9.76
N SER A 265 -20.17 -9.64 -10.22
CA SER A 265 -20.42 -10.97 -9.65
C SER A 265 -19.39 -11.34 -8.58
N GLY A 266 -19.85 -11.95 -7.48
CA GLY A 266 -19.00 -12.66 -6.51
C GLY A 266 -18.93 -14.17 -6.74
N ALA A 267 -19.70 -14.71 -7.69
CA ALA A 267 -19.88 -16.16 -7.85
C ALA A 267 -18.59 -16.94 -8.15
N SER A 268 -17.63 -16.31 -8.83
CA SER A 268 -16.32 -16.90 -9.18
C SER A 268 -15.16 -16.37 -8.33
N ILE A 269 -15.43 -15.54 -7.33
CA ILE A 269 -14.40 -14.90 -6.49
C ILE A 269 -14.53 -15.45 -5.08
N LYS A 270 -13.49 -16.14 -4.59
CA LYS A 270 -13.42 -16.56 -3.19
C LYS A 270 -12.90 -15.39 -2.34
N GLY A 271 -13.74 -14.84 -1.48
CA GLY A 271 -13.43 -13.58 -0.81
C GLY A 271 -14.43 -13.20 0.29
N PHE A 272 -14.45 -11.90 0.62
CA PHE A 272 -15.39 -11.31 1.56
C PHE A 272 -16.16 -10.15 0.92
N ASP A 273 -17.42 -9.95 1.30
CA ASP A 273 -18.02 -8.62 1.29
C ASP A 273 -17.86 -7.92 2.65
N CYS A 274 -18.36 -6.69 2.75
CA CYS A 274 -18.19 -5.84 3.92
C CYS A 274 -18.66 -6.49 5.22
N SER A 275 -19.86 -7.08 5.21
CA SER A 275 -20.49 -7.68 6.38
C SER A 275 -20.07 -9.14 6.59
N GLY A 276 -19.62 -9.84 5.56
CA GLY A 276 -18.98 -11.15 5.68
C GLY A 276 -17.64 -11.07 6.40
N LEU A 277 -16.84 -10.01 6.14
CA LEU A 277 -15.57 -9.77 6.84
C LEU A 277 -15.79 -9.51 8.33
N THR A 278 -16.77 -8.69 8.69
CA THR A 278 -17.08 -8.41 10.10
C THR A 278 -17.60 -9.67 10.80
N THR A 279 -18.51 -10.43 10.17
CA THR A 279 -18.97 -11.72 10.71
C THR A 279 -17.82 -12.67 10.99
N TYR A 280 -16.86 -12.79 10.06
CA TYR A 280 -15.65 -13.60 10.27
C TYR A 280 -14.82 -13.13 11.46
N ALA A 281 -14.50 -11.83 11.50
CA ALA A 281 -13.61 -11.27 12.51
C ALA A 281 -14.20 -11.40 13.93
N TYR A 282 -15.49 -11.09 14.11
CA TYR A 282 -16.16 -11.22 15.39
C TYR A 282 -16.38 -12.68 15.80
N ALA A 283 -16.57 -13.59 14.84
CA ALA A 283 -16.66 -15.02 15.14
C ALA A 283 -15.36 -15.56 15.74
N LYS A 284 -14.18 -15.01 15.38
CA LYS A 284 -12.91 -15.38 16.03
C LYS A 284 -12.83 -14.96 17.50
N ALA A 285 -13.58 -13.93 17.89
CA ALA A 285 -13.75 -13.53 19.29
C ALA A 285 -14.99 -14.18 19.96
N GLY A 286 -15.61 -15.18 19.32
CA GLY A 286 -16.78 -15.88 19.84
C GLY A 286 -18.10 -15.10 19.75
N ILE A 287 -18.17 -14.06 18.90
CA ILE A 287 -19.35 -13.21 18.75
C ILE A 287 -20.00 -13.49 17.39
N SER A 288 -21.29 -13.85 17.42
CA SER A 288 -22.08 -14.04 16.21
C SER A 288 -22.68 -12.70 15.77
N LEU A 289 -22.44 -12.34 14.51
CA LEU A 289 -23.04 -11.16 13.88
C LEU A 289 -24.07 -11.57 12.82
N PRO A 290 -25.18 -10.82 12.68
CA PRO A 290 -26.10 -11.01 11.57
C PRO A 290 -25.41 -10.73 10.23
N ARG A 291 -25.96 -11.28 9.16
CA ARG A 291 -25.29 -11.32 7.86
C ARG A 291 -25.17 -9.95 7.17
N THR A 292 -26.11 -9.03 7.37
CA THR A 292 -26.17 -7.76 6.64
C THR A 292 -25.62 -6.60 7.46
N ALA A 293 -24.98 -5.63 6.79
CA ALA A 293 -24.44 -4.43 7.43
C ALA A 293 -25.51 -3.65 8.21
N ALA A 294 -26.72 -3.50 7.65
CA ALA A 294 -27.84 -2.84 8.32
C ALA A 294 -28.27 -3.57 9.61
N ALA A 295 -28.37 -4.91 9.58
CA ALA A 295 -28.69 -5.68 10.79
C ALA A 295 -27.57 -5.61 11.83
N GLN A 296 -26.31 -5.57 11.39
CA GLN A 296 -25.16 -5.38 12.28
C GLN A 296 -25.17 -4.02 12.97
N ALA A 297 -25.84 -2.99 12.43
CA ALA A 297 -25.94 -1.69 13.10
C ALA A 297 -26.90 -1.69 14.30
N GLY A 298 -27.77 -2.70 14.39
CA GLY A 298 -28.68 -2.92 15.51
C GLY A 298 -28.12 -3.80 16.62
N VAL A 299 -26.87 -4.26 16.52
CA VAL A 299 -26.23 -5.06 17.58
C VAL A 299 -25.42 -4.17 18.53
N GLY A 300 -25.34 -4.55 19.80
CA GLY A 300 -24.54 -3.83 20.80
C GLY A 300 -25.05 -2.41 21.08
N GLN A 301 -24.16 -1.55 21.57
CA GLN A 301 -24.46 -0.15 21.86
C GLN A 301 -24.26 0.71 20.61
N ARG A 302 -25.32 1.37 20.15
CA ARG A 302 -25.23 2.28 19.00
C ARG A 302 -24.46 3.56 19.36
N ILE A 303 -23.54 3.96 18.49
CA ILE A 303 -22.79 5.23 18.54
C ILE A 303 -23.34 6.14 17.42
N PRO A 304 -24.06 7.22 17.76
CA PRO A 304 -24.61 8.13 16.76
C PRO A 304 -23.54 8.82 15.92
N ALA A 305 -23.85 9.07 14.64
CA ALA A 305 -22.95 9.78 13.72
C ALA A 305 -22.58 11.19 14.20
N SER A 306 -23.49 11.85 14.94
CA SER A 306 -23.28 13.20 15.51
C SER A 306 -22.11 13.28 16.49
N LEU A 307 -21.66 12.16 17.07
CA LEU A 307 -20.50 12.13 17.96
C LEU A 307 -19.16 12.07 17.20
N GLY A 308 -19.20 11.94 15.86
CA GLY A 308 -18.01 11.85 15.03
C GLY A 308 -17.19 10.58 15.24
N THR A 309 -16.04 10.49 14.59
CA THR A 309 -15.15 9.32 14.65
C THR A 309 -14.32 9.26 15.94
N SER A 310 -14.22 10.37 16.68
CA SER A 310 -13.52 10.44 17.96
C SER A 310 -14.22 9.65 19.07
N ALA A 311 -15.52 9.38 18.94
CA ALA A 311 -16.27 8.54 19.86
C ALA A 311 -16.04 7.04 19.66
N LEU A 312 -15.45 6.65 18.53
CA LEU A 312 -15.15 5.26 18.21
C LEU A 312 -13.90 4.78 18.97
N LYS A 313 -13.94 3.51 19.37
CA LYS A 313 -12.85 2.76 19.99
C LYS A 313 -12.47 1.57 19.11
N PRO A 314 -11.20 1.14 19.09
CA PRO A 314 -10.80 -0.03 18.33
C PRO A 314 -11.72 -1.21 18.62
N GLY A 315 -12.18 -1.90 17.58
CA GLY A 315 -13.15 -2.99 17.68
C GLY A 315 -14.61 -2.54 17.67
N ASP A 316 -14.93 -1.26 17.49
CA ASP A 316 -16.28 -0.82 17.13
C ASP A 316 -16.54 -1.12 15.63
N LEU A 317 -17.78 -1.46 15.28
CA LEU A 317 -18.21 -1.43 13.87
C LEU A 317 -18.41 0.02 13.42
N VAL A 318 -18.12 0.32 12.16
CA VAL A 318 -18.31 1.64 11.53
C VAL A 318 -19.20 1.50 10.33
N PHE A 319 -20.25 2.31 10.23
CA PHE A 319 -21.28 2.18 9.21
C PHE A 319 -21.34 3.37 8.25
N PHE A 320 -21.78 3.09 7.03
CA PHE A 320 -22.06 4.11 6.02
C PHE A 320 -23.42 3.86 5.40
N ALA A 321 -24.18 4.93 5.21
CA ALA A 321 -25.57 4.88 4.79
C ALA A 321 -25.86 5.88 3.67
N TYR A 322 -26.85 5.57 2.84
CA TYR A 322 -27.35 6.52 1.83
C TYR A 322 -28.08 7.70 2.48
N ALA A 323 -28.78 7.43 3.60
CA ALA A 323 -29.40 8.44 4.44
C ALA A 323 -28.90 8.28 5.89
N PRO A 324 -27.84 9.00 6.29
CA PRO A 324 -27.33 8.97 7.65
C PRO A 324 -28.43 9.27 8.68
N GLY A 325 -28.55 8.43 9.71
CA GLY A 325 -29.65 8.46 10.68
C GLY A 325 -30.74 7.41 10.43
N HIS A 326 -30.76 6.76 9.26
CA HIS A 326 -31.67 5.67 8.94
C HIS A 326 -30.91 4.36 8.66
N ASP A 327 -30.89 3.47 9.65
CA ASP A 327 -30.08 2.23 9.61
C ASP A 327 -30.45 1.27 8.50
N SER A 328 -31.72 1.28 8.08
CA SER A 328 -32.20 0.50 6.93
C SER A 328 -31.50 0.87 5.62
N THR A 329 -30.86 2.04 5.55
CA THR A 329 -30.14 2.54 4.37
C THR A 329 -28.63 2.32 4.44
N ILE A 330 -28.14 1.62 5.47
CA ILE A 330 -26.73 1.26 5.62
C ILE A 330 -26.33 0.32 4.47
N TYR A 331 -25.36 0.77 3.69
CA TYR A 331 -24.84 0.05 2.54
C TYR A 331 -23.43 -0.52 2.76
N HIS A 332 -22.72 -0.07 3.79
CA HIS A 332 -21.36 -0.53 4.08
C HIS A 332 -21.06 -0.59 5.58
N VAL A 333 -20.20 -1.53 5.96
CA VAL A 333 -19.67 -1.68 7.31
C VAL A 333 -18.16 -1.99 7.28
N GLY A 334 -17.43 -1.48 8.27
CA GLY A 334 -16.04 -1.82 8.56
C GLY A 334 -15.80 -2.00 10.06
N ILE A 335 -14.57 -2.36 10.43
CA ILE A 335 -14.14 -2.51 11.83
C ILE A 335 -13.18 -1.37 12.14
N TYR A 336 -13.50 -0.52 13.12
CA TYR A 336 -12.64 0.57 13.53
C TYR A 336 -11.35 0.02 14.14
N ALA A 337 -10.23 0.49 13.64
CA ALA A 337 -8.91 0.08 14.06
C ALA A 337 -8.22 1.12 14.96
N GLY A 338 -8.85 2.26 15.22
CA GLY A 338 -8.24 3.40 15.91
C GLY A 338 -7.69 4.44 14.94
N SER A 339 -7.34 5.62 15.46
CA SER A 339 -6.69 6.71 14.69
C SER A 339 -7.42 7.11 13.40
N GLY A 340 -8.76 7.05 13.38
CA GLY A 340 -9.56 7.36 12.20
C GLY A 340 -9.52 6.29 11.11
N GLN A 341 -8.99 5.10 11.37
CA GLN A 341 -8.85 4.01 10.40
C GLN A 341 -9.90 2.92 10.61
N MET A 342 -10.29 2.25 9.52
CA MET A 342 -11.12 1.06 9.54
C MET A 342 -10.56 -0.05 8.64
N ILE A 343 -10.78 -1.30 9.03
CA ILE A 343 -10.53 -2.48 8.20
C ILE A 343 -11.85 -2.84 7.51
N ASN A 344 -11.83 -2.98 6.19
CA ASN A 344 -13.05 -3.25 5.43
C ASN A 344 -12.80 -4.07 4.15
N ALA A 345 -13.88 -4.67 3.64
CA ALA A 345 -14.00 -5.15 2.26
C ALA A 345 -14.96 -4.22 1.51
N ALA A 346 -14.42 -3.18 0.86
CA ALA A 346 -15.22 -2.02 0.46
C ALA A 346 -16.19 -2.26 -0.71
N ARG A 347 -15.70 -2.81 -1.83
CA ARG A 347 -16.47 -2.91 -3.08
C ARG A 347 -15.82 -3.87 -4.09
N PRO A 348 -16.57 -4.34 -5.11
CA PRO A 348 -16.03 -5.16 -6.20
C PRO A 348 -14.79 -4.56 -6.86
N GLY A 349 -13.86 -5.42 -7.29
CA GLY A 349 -12.58 -5.01 -7.90
C GLY A 349 -11.53 -4.53 -6.90
N THR A 350 -11.80 -4.66 -5.60
CA THR A 350 -10.86 -4.31 -4.54
C THR A 350 -10.59 -5.50 -3.60
N VAL A 351 -9.76 -5.29 -2.59
CA VAL A 351 -9.38 -6.29 -1.58
C VAL A 351 -9.65 -5.76 -0.17
N VAL A 352 -9.69 -6.66 0.81
CA VAL A 352 -9.68 -6.31 2.25
C VAL A 352 -8.47 -5.44 2.56
N ARG A 353 -8.69 -4.34 3.26
CA ARG A 353 -7.65 -3.32 3.49
C ARG A 353 -7.94 -2.42 4.69
N LEU A 354 -6.99 -1.53 4.98
CA LEU A 354 -7.17 -0.44 5.92
C LEU A 354 -7.47 0.84 5.12
N ASP A 355 -8.58 1.49 5.43
CA ASP A 355 -8.99 2.76 4.85
C ASP A 355 -9.19 3.79 5.98
N SER A 356 -8.96 5.07 5.69
CA SER A 356 -9.49 6.13 6.54
C SER A 356 -11.01 6.04 6.58
N VAL A 357 -11.63 6.19 7.76
CA VAL A 357 -13.09 6.31 7.89
C VAL A 357 -13.60 7.47 7.04
N SER A 358 -12.82 8.54 6.90
CA SER A 358 -13.17 9.70 6.06
C SER A 358 -13.03 9.46 4.56
N ALA A 359 -12.44 8.35 4.11
CA ALA A 359 -12.30 8.04 2.69
C ALA A 359 -13.62 7.58 2.03
N MET A 360 -14.66 7.32 2.84
CA MET A 360 -15.98 6.91 2.38
C MET A 360 -17.05 7.91 2.85
N SER A 361 -17.93 8.30 1.94
CA SER A 361 -19.03 9.23 2.21
C SER A 361 -20.20 8.56 2.93
N GLY A 362 -21.01 9.35 3.64
CA GLY A 362 -22.23 8.84 4.28
C GLY A 362 -21.98 8.16 5.63
N TYR A 363 -20.97 8.60 6.39
CA TYR A 363 -20.71 8.13 7.75
C TYR A 363 -22.00 8.14 8.59
N ALA A 364 -22.36 6.97 9.12
CA ALA A 364 -23.63 6.71 9.82
C ALA A 364 -23.42 6.30 11.29
N GLY A 365 -22.25 6.59 11.85
CA GLY A 365 -21.86 6.25 13.20
C GLY A 365 -21.25 4.84 13.31
N GLY A 366 -21.31 4.26 14.50
CA GLY A 366 -20.73 2.95 14.77
C GLY A 366 -21.54 2.14 15.77
N ALA A 367 -21.13 0.91 16.05
CA ALA A 367 -21.73 0.09 17.10
C ALA A 367 -20.65 -0.59 17.93
N ARG A 368 -20.79 -0.54 19.26
CA ARG A 368 -19.86 -1.10 20.22
C ARG A 368 -20.40 -2.39 20.81
N LEU A 369 -19.63 -3.46 20.65
CA LEU A 369 -19.96 -4.79 21.19
C LEU A 369 -19.05 -5.21 22.35
N LEU A 370 -17.90 -4.56 22.50
CA LEU A 370 -16.79 -4.98 23.36
C LEU A 370 -16.31 -3.87 24.29
#